data_AF-A0A2B4R5Q8-F1
#
_entry.id   AF-A0A2B4R5Q8-F1
#
_cell.length_a   1.000
_cell.length_b   1.000
_cell.length_c   1.000
_cell.angle_alpha   90.00
_cell.angle_beta   90.00
_cell.angle_gamma   90.00
#
_symmetry.space_group_name_H-M   'P 1'
#
loop_
_entity.id
_entity.type
_entity.pdbx_description
1 polymer ?
#
loop_
_entity_poly.entity_id
_entity_poly.type
_entity_poly.pdbx_seq_one_letter_code
_entity_poly.pdbx_strand_id
1 'polypeptide(L)'
;ATKMGTLMGVYLPTIENIKGVILFIRLSWIVGIAGTLQAFLIVFIWCCCTMLTAISMSAIATNGVVPVVFIGVKYVNKCASLFLVCVLFSILAIYLGFFSAHAREMPRICLLGDKLLASNSYHECARNDTLLNVTYGNDEIFWRKNLLSDVVGVPGIPSGLFVDNWNSQYLKKDEVSPGVQAGEYQGEVRSDISTSFFILLAIFFPSVTDR
;
A
#
# COMPACT_ATOMS: atom_id res chain seq x y z
N ALA A 1 17.37 33.15 24.93
CA ALA A 1 16.44 32.05 24.63
C ALA A 1 16.30 31.90 23.13
N THR A 2 16.77 30.80 22.55
CA THR A 2 16.56 30.50 21.12
C THR A 2 15.07 30.21 20.89
N LYS A 3 14.32 31.20 20.39
CA LYS A 3 12.95 31.02 19.90
C LYS A 3 13.00 30.03 18.73
N MET A 4 12.31 28.90 18.85
CA MET A 4 12.13 28.00 17.71
C MET A 4 11.13 28.66 16.75
N GLY A 5 11.50 28.76 15.48
CA GLY A 5 10.62 29.25 14.42
C GLY A 5 9.49 28.25 14.13
N THR A 6 8.44 28.69 13.45
CA THR A 6 7.28 27.87 13.06
C THR A 6 7.66 26.60 12.29
N LEU A 7 8.69 26.69 11.45
CA LEU A 7 9.17 25.57 10.64
C LEU A 7 9.76 24.45 11.51
N MET A 8 10.70 24.77 12.41
CA MET A 8 11.37 23.79 13.28
C MET A 8 10.53 23.40 14.51
N GLY A 9 9.65 24.28 14.99
CA GLY A 9 8.86 24.02 16.20
C GLY A 9 7.56 23.25 15.96
N VAL A 10 6.96 23.36 14.77
CA VAL A 10 5.60 22.84 14.50
C VAL A 10 5.52 22.05 13.21
N TYR A 11 6.09 22.57 12.11
CA TYR A 11 5.94 21.94 10.78
C TYR A 11 6.71 20.61 10.64
N LEU A 12 7.97 20.53 11.10
CA LEU A 12 8.73 19.28 10.99
C LEU A 12 8.16 18.15 11.86
N PRO A 13 7.82 18.38 13.16
CA PRO A 13 7.22 17.34 14.00
C PRO A 13 5.87 16.82 13.45
N THR A 14 5.03 17.70 12.90
CA THR A 14 3.72 17.31 12.33
C THR A 14 3.86 16.48 11.07
N ILE A 15 4.83 16.78 10.19
CA ILE A 15 5.08 15.96 9.00
C ILE A 15 5.59 14.56 9.36
N GLU A 16 6.44 14.44 10.35
CA GLU A 16 7.05 13.16 10.72
C GLU A 16 6.05 12.22 11.37
N ASN A 17 5.15 12.76 12.21
CA ASN A 17 4.09 11.98 12.81
C ASN A 17 3.04 11.50 11.80
N ILE A 18 2.75 12.30 10.76
CA ILE A 18 1.79 11.93 9.71
C ILE A 18 2.38 10.88 8.75
N LYS A 19 3.69 10.90 8.49
CA LYS A 19 4.34 9.96 7.56
C LYS A 19 4.72 8.64 8.26
N GLY A 20 3.70 7.89 8.68
CA GLY A 20 3.89 6.55 9.23
C GLY A 20 4.36 5.54 8.19
N VAL A 21 5.17 4.56 8.62
CA VAL A 21 5.56 3.35 7.86
C VAL A 21 4.33 2.61 7.29
N ILE A 22 3.18 2.75 7.94
CA ILE A 22 1.89 2.16 7.56
C ILE A 22 1.42 2.66 6.18
N LEU A 23 1.70 3.92 5.82
CA LEU A 23 1.29 4.48 4.53
C LEU A 23 1.99 3.78 3.37
N PHE A 24 3.26 3.40 3.50
CA PHE A 24 3.98 2.70 2.43
C PHE A 24 3.55 1.24 2.27
N ILE A 25 3.27 0.53 3.38
CA ILE A 25 2.94 -0.89 3.36
C ILE A 25 1.48 -1.13 2.97
N ARG A 26 0.56 -0.28 3.42
CA ARG A 26 -0.89 -0.49 3.22
C ARG A 26 -1.42 0.15 1.95
N LEU A 27 -0.81 1.21 1.44
CA LEU A 27 -1.31 1.92 0.26
C LEU A 27 -1.28 1.06 -0.99
N SER A 28 -0.22 0.28 -1.22
CA SER A 28 -0.13 -0.62 -2.38
C SER A 28 -1.26 -1.65 -2.38
N TRP A 29 -1.54 -2.26 -1.22
CA TRP A 29 -2.65 -3.20 -1.05
C TRP A 29 -4.02 -2.53 -1.20
N ILE A 30 -4.22 -1.33 -0.63
CA ILE A 30 -5.48 -0.57 -0.78
C ILE A 30 -5.74 -0.20 -2.25
N VAL A 31 -4.72 0.27 -2.97
CA VAL A 31 -4.84 0.61 -4.40
C VAL A 31 -5.14 -0.65 -5.23
N GLY A 32 -4.54 -1.80 -4.89
CA GLY A 32 -4.79 -3.06 -5.59
C GLY A 32 -6.23 -3.57 -5.44
N ILE A 33 -6.86 -3.38 -4.27
CA ILE A 33 -8.22 -3.86 -4.00
C ILE A 33 -9.29 -2.82 -4.37
N ALA A 34 -9.11 -1.55 -3.97
CA ALA A 34 -10.07 -0.48 -4.25
C ALA A 34 -10.03 -0.02 -5.70
N GLY A 35 -8.96 -0.35 -6.44
CA GLY A 35 -8.66 0.26 -7.71
C GLY A 35 -8.22 1.72 -7.55
N THR A 36 -7.75 2.28 -8.64
CA THR A 36 -7.13 3.60 -8.65
C THR A 36 -8.11 4.71 -8.28
N LEU A 37 -9.33 4.69 -8.84
CA LEU A 37 -10.33 5.74 -8.62
C LEU A 37 -10.77 5.83 -7.15
N GLN A 38 -11.13 4.69 -6.54
CA GLN A 38 -11.64 4.71 -5.17
C GLN A 38 -10.52 4.94 -4.16
N ALA A 39 -9.29 4.49 -4.43
CA ALA A 39 -8.13 4.83 -3.61
C ALA A 39 -7.89 6.35 -3.57
N PHE A 40 -7.99 7.05 -4.71
CA PHE A 40 -7.92 8.52 -4.75
C PHE A 40 -9.02 9.17 -3.89
N LEU A 41 -10.25 8.66 -3.95
CA LEU A 41 -11.35 9.18 -3.12
C LEU A 41 -11.11 8.97 -1.62
N ILE A 42 -10.59 7.80 -1.21
CA ILE A 42 -10.25 7.52 0.19
C ILE A 42 -9.21 8.54 0.68
N VAL A 43 -8.13 8.74 -0.07
CA VAL A 43 -7.08 9.70 0.28
C VAL A 43 -7.63 11.12 0.33
N PHE A 44 -8.49 11.50 -0.62
CA PHE A 44 -9.11 12.83 -0.66
C PHE A 44 -9.98 13.09 0.57
N ILE A 45 -10.85 12.15 0.95
CA ILE A 45 -11.72 12.26 2.13
C ILE A 45 -10.88 12.46 3.40
N TRP A 46 -9.80 11.70 3.55
CA TRP A 46 -8.92 11.81 4.70
C TRP A 46 -8.10 13.11 4.72
N CYS A 47 -7.68 13.60 3.56
CA CYS A 47 -7.02 14.90 3.42
C CYS A 47 -7.99 16.04 3.81
N CYS A 48 -9.25 15.99 3.35
CA CYS A 48 -10.26 16.97 3.75
C CYS A 48 -10.54 16.92 5.26
N CYS A 49 -10.69 15.73 5.84
CA CYS A 49 -10.92 15.56 7.27
C CYS A 49 -9.78 16.15 8.10
N THR A 50 -8.52 15.84 7.76
CA THR A 50 -7.34 16.37 8.45
C THR A 50 -7.18 17.89 8.31
N MET A 51 -7.53 18.46 7.15
CA MET A 51 -7.57 19.92 6.99
C MET A 51 -8.61 20.59 7.90
N LEU A 52 -9.80 20.01 8.01
CA LEU A 52 -10.87 20.55 8.87
C LEU A 52 -10.49 20.50 10.36
N THR A 53 -9.88 19.41 10.83
CA THR A 53 -9.36 19.32 12.20
C THR A 53 -8.20 20.28 12.43
N ALA A 54 -7.30 20.46 11.46
CA ALA A 54 -6.22 21.44 11.57
C ALA A 54 -6.74 22.88 11.69
N ILE A 55 -7.78 23.24 10.93
CA ILE A 55 -8.45 24.56 11.04
C ILE A 55 -9.06 24.74 12.44
N SER A 56 -9.70 23.69 12.96
CA SER A 56 -10.34 23.71 14.28
C SER A 56 -9.31 23.87 15.41
N MET A 57 -8.20 23.11 15.35
CA MET A 57 -7.09 23.23 16.30
C MET A 57 -6.40 24.60 16.22
N SER A 58 -6.28 25.17 15.02
CA SER A 58 -5.73 26.52 14.82
C SER A 58 -6.59 27.61 15.46
N ALA A 59 -7.92 27.46 15.43
CA ALA A 59 -8.85 28.36 16.13
C ALA A 59 -8.73 28.22 17.66
N ILE A 60 -8.56 27.01 18.19
CA ILE A 60 -8.36 26.81 19.64
C ILE A 60 -7.04 27.44 20.11
N ALA A 61 -5.97 27.23 19.35
CA ALA A 61 -4.64 27.75 19.66
C ALA A 61 -4.57 29.30 19.65
N THR A 62 -5.51 29.98 18.99
CA THR A 62 -5.59 31.45 18.92
C THR A 62 -6.49 32.07 19.99
N ASN A 63 -7.28 31.26 20.73
CA ASN A 63 -8.25 31.75 21.72
C ASN A 63 -7.74 31.78 23.19
N GLY A 64 -6.48 31.42 23.47
CA GLY A 64 -5.92 31.46 24.84
C GLY A 64 -4.39 31.46 24.90
N VAL A 65 -3.83 31.82 26.07
CA VAL A 65 -2.39 31.72 26.34
C VAL A 65 -2.03 30.25 26.59
N VAL A 66 -1.32 29.61 25.65
CA VAL A 66 -0.93 28.20 25.73
C VAL A 66 0.44 28.07 26.43
N PRO A 67 0.54 27.68 27.72
CA PRO A 67 1.79 27.80 28.49
C PRO A 67 2.70 26.55 28.40
N VAL A 68 2.14 25.41 27.96
CA VAL A 68 2.76 24.07 28.14
C VAL A 68 3.70 23.66 26.99
N VAL A 69 3.76 24.40 25.88
CA VAL A 69 4.37 23.91 24.63
C VAL A 69 5.84 24.28 24.45
N PHE A 70 6.55 24.89 25.40
CA PHE A 70 7.90 25.42 25.12
C PHE A 70 9.09 24.52 25.48
N ILE A 71 8.93 23.58 26.42
CA ILE A 71 10.03 22.73 26.92
C ILE A 71 10.13 21.40 26.16
N GLY A 72 9.00 20.80 25.76
CA GLY A 72 8.99 19.50 25.07
C GLY A 72 9.53 19.53 23.63
N VAL A 73 9.26 20.60 22.88
CA VAL A 73 9.63 20.72 21.45
C VAL A 73 11.12 20.74 21.19
N LYS A 74 11.94 21.13 22.18
CA LYS A 74 13.39 21.28 21.95
C LYS A 74 14.10 19.94 21.84
N TYR A 75 13.60 18.93 22.56
CA TYR A 75 14.16 17.59 22.56
C TYR A 75 13.64 16.78 21.36
N VAL A 76 12.35 16.94 21.03
CA VAL A 76 11.71 16.29 19.88
C VAL A 76 12.30 16.80 18.56
N ASN A 77 12.47 18.11 18.38
CA ASN A 77 12.98 18.71 17.13
C ASN A 77 14.39 18.22 16.72
N LYS A 78 15.22 17.80 17.68
CA LYS A 78 16.58 17.31 17.38
C LYS A 78 16.60 15.88 16.84
N CYS A 79 15.70 15.02 17.33
CA CYS A 79 15.54 13.66 16.81
C CYS A 79 14.65 13.63 15.57
N ALA A 80 13.72 14.58 15.48
CA ALA A 80 12.76 14.74 14.41
C ALA A 80 13.44 14.84 13.03
N SER A 81 14.38 15.80 12.89
CA SER A 81 15.09 16.05 11.64
C SER A 81 15.78 14.81 11.04
N LEU A 82 16.14 13.81 11.85
CA LEU A 82 16.70 12.54 11.36
C LEU A 82 15.62 11.69 10.65
N PHE A 83 14.44 11.57 11.26
CA PHE A 83 13.32 10.80 10.70
C PHE A 83 12.76 11.46 9.44
N LEU A 84 12.70 12.79 9.39
CA LEU A 84 12.27 13.51 8.18
C LEU A 84 13.20 13.29 6.99
N VAL A 85 14.51 13.29 7.23
CA VAL A 85 15.50 13.00 6.19
C VAL A 85 15.31 11.58 5.65
N CYS A 86 15.15 10.59 6.53
CA CYS A 86 14.86 9.21 6.14
C CYS A 86 13.62 9.11 5.25
N VAL A 87 12.52 9.78 5.63
CA VAL A 87 11.27 9.74 4.87
C VAL A 87 11.37 10.46 3.52
N LEU A 88 12.06 11.60 3.46
CA LEU A 88 12.32 12.29 2.19
C LEU A 88 13.17 11.42 1.25
N PHE A 89 14.19 10.74 1.77
CA PHE A 89 14.97 9.78 0.99
C PHE A 89 14.10 8.60 0.50
N SER A 90 13.18 8.08 1.32
CA SER A 90 12.24 7.03 0.89
C SER A 90 11.31 7.51 -0.24
N ILE A 91 10.75 8.71 -0.14
CA ILE A 91 9.91 9.30 -1.19
C ILE A 91 10.70 9.48 -2.48
N LEU A 92 11.92 10.00 -2.38
CA LEU A 92 12.81 10.19 -3.53
C LEU A 92 13.17 8.84 -4.16
N ALA A 93 13.45 7.81 -3.36
CA ALA A 93 13.72 6.46 -3.84
C ALA A 93 12.50 5.84 -4.55
N ILE A 94 11.28 6.06 -4.06
CA ILE A 94 10.05 5.60 -4.73
C ILE A 94 9.87 6.31 -6.07
N TYR A 95 10.09 7.62 -6.12
CA TYR A 95 10.00 8.40 -7.35
C TYR A 95 11.05 7.95 -8.37
N LEU A 96 12.32 7.80 -7.95
CA LEU A 96 13.37 7.26 -8.81
C LEU A 96 13.06 5.83 -9.27
N GLY A 97 12.52 4.99 -8.39
CA GLY A 97 12.10 3.63 -8.71
C GLY A 97 10.98 3.61 -9.75
N PHE A 98 10.00 4.51 -9.65
CA PHE A 98 8.91 4.64 -10.61
C PHE A 98 9.39 4.97 -12.03
N PHE A 99 10.38 5.85 -12.18
CA PHE A 99 10.96 6.16 -13.49
C PHE A 99 11.97 5.10 -13.95
N SER A 100 12.76 4.54 -13.04
CA SER A 100 13.75 3.51 -13.35
C SER A 100 13.13 2.12 -13.60
N ALA A 101 11.84 1.95 -13.28
CA ALA A 101 11.09 0.71 -13.48
C ALA A 101 11.17 0.21 -14.93
N HIS A 102 11.23 1.11 -15.90
CA HIS A 102 11.30 0.71 -17.30
C HIS A 102 12.63 0.03 -17.69
N ALA A 103 13.70 0.21 -16.91
CA ALA A 103 15.06 -0.20 -17.25
C ALA A 103 15.58 -1.42 -16.47
N ARG A 104 14.77 -2.03 -15.59
CA ARG A 104 15.20 -3.18 -14.77
C ARG A 104 14.37 -4.41 -15.07
N GLU A 105 15.03 -5.58 -15.06
CA GLU A 105 14.35 -6.86 -14.97
C GLU A 105 13.66 -6.95 -13.62
N MET A 106 12.33 -6.99 -13.66
CA MET A 106 11.48 -7.05 -12.47
C MET A 106 11.10 -8.49 -12.15
N PRO A 107 10.78 -8.79 -10.88
CA PRO A 107 10.35 -10.13 -10.50
C PRO A 107 9.14 -10.55 -11.33
N ARG A 108 9.22 -11.77 -11.86
CA ARG A 108 8.12 -12.39 -12.58
C ARG A 108 7.20 -13.13 -11.63
N ILE A 109 5.93 -13.16 -11.97
CA ILE A 109 4.88 -13.82 -11.21
C ILE A 109 4.22 -14.87 -12.10
N CYS A 110 3.91 -16.01 -11.49
CA CYS A 110 3.26 -17.11 -12.16
C CYS A 110 1.74 -17.06 -11.91
N LEU A 111 0.98 -17.06 -13.00
CA LEU A 111 -0.48 -17.10 -13.00
C LEU A 111 -0.95 -18.46 -13.51
N LEU A 112 -1.98 -19.01 -12.88
CA LEU A 112 -2.69 -20.20 -13.33
C LEU A 112 -4.10 -19.81 -13.74
N GLY A 113 -4.29 -19.60 -15.04
CA GLY A 113 -5.43 -18.84 -15.55
C GLY A 113 -5.40 -17.43 -14.97
N ASP A 114 -6.46 -17.06 -14.24
CA ASP A 114 -6.58 -15.76 -13.57
C ASP A 114 -6.08 -15.78 -12.11
N LYS A 115 -5.58 -16.93 -11.64
CA LYS A 115 -5.23 -17.12 -10.22
C LYS A 115 -3.75 -16.89 -9.98
N LEU A 116 -3.43 -16.11 -8.96
CA LEU A 116 -2.06 -15.86 -8.53
C LEU A 116 -1.54 -17.02 -7.68
N LEU A 117 -0.38 -17.57 -8.03
CA LEU A 117 0.30 -18.58 -7.22
C LEU A 117 1.25 -17.93 -6.22
N ALA A 118 1.32 -18.51 -5.03
CA ALA A 118 2.29 -18.08 -4.03
C ALA A 118 3.71 -18.41 -4.52
N SER A 119 4.67 -17.51 -4.28
CA SER A 119 6.06 -17.68 -4.72
C SER A 119 6.75 -18.91 -4.13
N ASN A 120 6.26 -19.41 -2.99
CA ASN A 120 6.78 -20.61 -2.33
C ASN A 120 6.14 -21.90 -2.86
N SER A 121 5.19 -21.79 -3.79
CA SER A 121 4.43 -22.90 -4.36
C SER A 121 4.96 -23.39 -5.72
N TYR A 122 6.09 -22.85 -6.20
CA TYR A 122 6.77 -23.30 -7.41
C TYR A 122 8.25 -22.86 -7.40
N HIS A 123 9.13 -23.58 -8.10
CA HIS A 123 10.49 -23.10 -8.39
C HIS A 123 10.57 -22.46 -9.78
N GLU A 124 10.03 -23.16 -10.78
CA GLU A 124 9.88 -22.66 -12.13
C GLU A 124 8.40 -22.56 -12.51
N CYS A 125 8.02 -21.50 -13.21
CA CYS A 125 6.65 -21.34 -13.73
C CYS A 125 6.45 -22.25 -14.96
N ALA A 126 6.51 -23.56 -14.74
CA ALA A 126 6.40 -24.58 -15.76
C ALA A 126 5.68 -25.83 -15.22
N ARG A 127 4.97 -26.54 -16.10
CA ARG A 127 4.18 -27.74 -15.71
C ARG A 127 5.05 -28.88 -15.15
N ASN A 128 6.32 -28.94 -15.55
CA ASN A 128 7.29 -29.95 -15.11
C ASN A 128 7.89 -29.65 -13.72
N ASP A 129 7.49 -28.57 -13.05
CA ASP A 129 7.92 -28.26 -11.70
C ASP A 129 7.44 -29.32 -10.70
N THR A 130 8.34 -29.77 -9.83
CA THR A 130 8.05 -30.84 -8.87
C THR A 130 7.06 -30.39 -7.81
N LEU A 131 7.09 -29.13 -7.39
CA LEU A 131 6.23 -28.61 -6.32
C LEU A 131 4.81 -28.38 -6.81
N LEU A 132 4.67 -27.87 -8.04
CA LEU A 132 3.38 -27.74 -8.71
C LEU A 132 2.74 -29.10 -8.94
N ASN A 133 3.52 -30.09 -9.38
CA ASN A 133 3.01 -31.44 -9.60
C ASN A 133 2.60 -32.14 -8.27
N VAL A 134 3.32 -31.92 -7.18
CA VAL A 134 2.89 -32.41 -5.85
C VAL A 134 1.59 -31.75 -5.40
N THR A 135 1.41 -30.46 -5.70
CA THR A 135 0.26 -29.68 -5.23
C THR A 135 -1.00 -29.95 -6.06
N TYR A 136 -0.90 -29.90 -7.38
CA TYR A 136 -2.05 -29.98 -8.31
C TYR A 136 -2.17 -31.33 -9.03
N GLY A 137 -1.16 -32.20 -8.93
CA GLY A 137 -1.11 -33.47 -9.64
C GLY A 137 -0.92 -33.33 -11.15
N ASN A 138 -0.87 -34.48 -11.82
CA ASN A 138 -0.74 -34.61 -13.27
C ASN A 138 -2.12 -34.75 -13.97
N ASP A 139 -3.15 -34.03 -13.52
CA ASP A 139 -4.47 -34.08 -14.16
C ASP A 139 -4.51 -33.25 -15.45
N GLU A 140 -4.50 -33.91 -16.60
CA GLU A 140 -4.51 -33.25 -17.91
C GLU A 140 -5.76 -32.39 -18.14
N ILE A 141 -6.91 -32.72 -17.54
CA ILE A 141 -8.15 -31.96 -17.70
C ILE A 141 -8.02 -30.60 -17.00
N PHE A 142 -7.43 -30.59 -15.81
CA PHE A 142 -7.16 -29.38 -15.05
C PHE A 142 -6.21 -28.44 -15.80
N TRP A 143 -5.06 -28.98 -16.23
CA TRP A 143 -4.03 -28.20 -16.90
C TRP A 143 -4.40 -27.76 -18.33
N ARG A 144 -5.45 -28.32 -18.93
CA ARG A 144 -6.02 -27.84 -20.20
C ARG A 144 -6.97 -26.66 -19.99
N LYS A 145 -7.67 -26.61 -18.85
CA LYS A 145 -8.58 -25.50 -18.50
C LYS A 145 -7.83 -24.31 -17.93
N ASN A 146 -6.79 -24.55 -17.14
CA ASN A 146 -6.01 -23.52 -16.48
C ASN A 146 -4.64 -23.39 -17.15
N LEU A 147 -4.47 -22.37 -17.99
CA LEU A 147 -3.20 -22.09 -18.67
C LEU A 147 -2.21 -21.45 -17.69
N LEU A 148 -0.98 -21.95 -17.65
CA LEU A 148 0.10 -21.33 -16.90
C LEU A 148 0.68 -20.16 -17.69
N SER A 149 0.76 -18.97 -17.10
CA SER A 149 1.29 -17.77 -17.73
C SER A 149 2.33 -17.10 -16.82
N ASP A 150 3.50 -16.83 -17.38
CA ASP A 150 4.59 -16.10 -16.72
C ASP A 150 4.51 -14.62 -17.11
N VAL A 151 4.20 -13.75 -16.14
CA VAL A 151 3.95 -12.33 -16.37
C VAL A 151 4.88 -11.48 -15.51
N VAL A 152 5.35 -10.37 -16.06
CA VAL A 152 6.17 -9.40 -15.31
C VAL A 152 5.27 -8.70 -14.29
N GLY A 153 5.61 -8.76 -13.00
CA GLY A 153 4.76 -8.22 -11.93
C GLY A 153 4.61 -6.70 -11.96
N VAL A 154 5.58 -5.99 -12.55
CA VAL A 154 5.52 -4.54 -12.72
C VAL A 154 6.02 -4.20 -14.13
N PRO A 155 5.13 -4.11 -15.13
CA PRO A 155 5.53 -3.85 -16.52
C PRO A 155 5.80 -2.36 -16.82
N GLY A 156 5.67 -1.49 -15.81
CA GLY A 156 5.92 -0.05 -15.93
C GLY A 156 4.79 0.73 -16.62
N ILE A 157 5.05 2.02 -16.87
CA ILE A 157 4.07 3.00 -17.38
C ILE A 157 3.50 2.70 -18.79
N PRO A 158 4.28 2.24 -19.79
CA PRO A 158 3.76 2.10 -21.16
C PRO A 158 2.78 0.94 -21.35
N SER A 159 2.55 0.13 -20.31
CA SER A 159 1.73 -1.09 -20.35
C SER A 159 0.21 -0.84 -20.43
N GLY A 160 -0.27 0.40 -20.24
CA GLY A 160 -1.71 0.72 -20.28
C GLY A 160 -2.52 0.22 -19.08
N LEU A 161 -1.91 -0.55 -18.17
CA LEU A 161 -2.55 -1.18 -17.01
C LEU A 161 -3.23 -0.23 -16.02
N PHE A 162 -2.99 1.08 -16.13
CA PHE A 162 -3.65 2.06 -15.27
C PHE A 162 -5.17 2.07 -15.48
N VAL A 163 -5.63 1.81 -16.70
CA VAL A 163 -7.06 1.76 -17.02
C VAL A 163 -7.67 0.43 -16.57
N ASP A 164 -6.93 -0.67 -16.67
CA ASP A 164 -7.39 -1.99 -16.22
C ASP A 164 -7.56 -2.04 -14.69
N ASN A 165 -6.71 -1.30 -13.97
CA ASN A 165 -6.77 -1.13 -12.52
C ASN A 165 -7.61 0.09 -12.07
N TRP A 166 -8.45 0.63 -12.96
CA TRP A 166 -9.26 1.81 -12.64
C TRP A 166 -10.35 1.51 -11.61
N ASN A 167 -10.97 0.32 -11.73
CA ASN A 167 -12.13 -0.06 -10.94
C ASN A 167 -11.76 -0.95 -9.74
N SER A 168 -12.64 -1.01 -8.75
CA SER A 168 -12.43 -1.82 -7.54
C SER A 168 -12.62 -3.31 -7.78
N GLN A 169 -11.76 -4.11 -7.16
CA GLN A 169 -11.82 -5.56 -7.09
C GLN A 169 -11.90 -5.99 -5.63
N TYR A 170 -13.09 -5.92 -5.05
CA TYR A 170 -13.32 -6.37 -3.67
C TYR A 170 -13.39 -7.89 -3.60
N LEU A 171 -12.58 -8.48 -2.72
CA LEU A 171 -12.56 -9.92 -2.45
C LEU A 171 -13.25 -10.22 -1.12
N LYS A 172 -14.01 -11.32 -1.09
CA LYS A 172 -14.47 -11.95 0.17
C LYS A 172 -13.37 -12.86 0.73
N LYS A 173 -13.58 -13.33 1.95
CA LYS A 173 -12.66 -14.27 2.60
C LYS A 173 -12.53 -15.55 1.76
N ASP A 174 -11.30 -16.03 1.59
CA ASP A 174 -10.93 -17.23 0.81
C ASP A 174 -11.17 -17.13 -0.71
N GLU A 175 -11.44 -15.93 -1.25
CA GLU A 175 -11.45 -15.68 -2.70
C GLU A 175 -10.03 -15.40 -3.23
N VAL A 176 -9.76 -15.78 -4.47
CA VAL A 176 -8.50 -15.53 -5.21
C VAL A 176 -8.65 -14.41 -6.24
N SER A 177 -9.86 -14.21 -6.74
CA SER A 177 -10.26 -13.15 -7.65
C SER A 177 -11.74 -12.84 -7.42
N PRO A 178 -12.27 -11.69 -7.86
CA PRO A 178 -13.66 -11.31 -7.58
C PRO A 178 -14.66 -12.40 -8.01
N GLY A 179 -15.32 -13.03 -7.03
CA GLY A 179 -16.30 -14.09 -7.26
C GLY A 179 -15.74 -15.49 -7.53
N VAL A 180 -14.42 -15.68 -7.48
CA VAL A 180 -13.77 -16.98 -7.64
C VAL A 180 -13.15 -17.42 -6.32
N GLN A 181 -13.66 -18.53 -5.76
CA GLN A 181 -13.10 -19.13 -4.55
C GLN A 181 -11.77 -19.85 -4.85
N ALA A 182 -10.88 -19.86 -3.86
CA ALA A 182 -9.66 -20.65 -3.93
C ALA A 182 -9.99 -22.13 -4.20
N GLY A 183 -9.16 -22.78 -5.02
CA GLY A 183 -9.26 -24.22 -5.25
C GLY A 183 -9.01 -25.02 -3.97
N GLU A 184 -9.26 -26.33 -4.04
CA GLU A 184 -8.95 -27.27 -2.95
C GLU A 184 -7.44 -27.29 -2.61
N TYR A 185 -6.61 -26.90 -3.57
CA TYR A 185 -5.15 -26.87 -3.47
C TYR A 185 -4.63 -25.56 -2.87
N GLN A 186 -3.76 -25.65 -1.85
CA GLN A 186 -3.24 -24.48 -1.12
C GLN A 186 -2.07 -23.73 -1.81
N GLY A 187 -1.90 -23.87 -3.12
CA GLY A 187 -0.87 -23.17 -3.88
C GLY A 187 -1.24 -21.72 -4.28
N GLU A 188 -2.51 -21.35 -4.14
CA GLU A 188 -3.07 -20.07 -4.60
C GLU A 188 -3.00 -18.99 -3.51
N VAL A 189 -2.73 -17.74 -3.91
CA VAL A 189 -2.81 -16.58 -3.01
C VAL A 189 -4.29 -16.23 -2.79
N ARG A 190 -4.76 -16.35 -1.55
CA ARG A 190 -6.15 -16.13 -1.15
C ARG A 190 -6.31 -14.92 -0.24
N SER A 191 -7.49 -14.31 -0.26
CA SER A 191 -7.79 -13.19 0.62
C SER A 191 -8.04 -13.65 2.06
N ASP A 192 -7.23 -13.18 3.01
CA ASP A 192 -7.37 -13.49 4.44
C ASP A 192 -8.61 -12.87 5.08
N ILE A 193 -9.08 -11.73 4.55
CA ILE A 193 -10.23 -10.98 5.07
C ILE A 193 -11.17 -10.56 3.95
N SER A 194 -12.44 -10.36 4.29
CA SER A 194 -13.39 -9.71 3.38
C SER A 194 -13.07 -8.23 3.28
N THR A 195 -12.98 -7.72 2.06
CA THR A 195 -12.63 -6.33 1.76
C THR A 195 -13.85 -5.57 1.25
N SER A 196 -13.99 -4.33 1.70
CA SER A 196 -15.04 -3.40 1.26
C SER A 196 -14.55 -1.97 1.39
N PHE A 197 -15.22 -1.02 0.73
CA PHE A 197 -14.86 0.40 0.79
C PHE A 197 -14.67 0.91 2.22
N PHE A 198 -15.62 0.61 3.11
CA PHE A 198 -15.57 1.06 4.51
C PHE A 198 -14.48 0.37 5.32
N ILE A 199 -14.19 -0.91 5.04
CA ILE A 199 -13.10 -1.64 5.69
C ILE A 199 -11.75 -1.02 5.29
N LEU A 200 -11.56 -0.72 4.00
CA LEU A 200 -10.33 -0.06 3.53
C LEU A 200 -10.17 1.35 4.11
N LEU A 201 -11.27 2.11 4.20
CA LEU A 201 -11.29 3.42 4.85
C LEU A 201 -10.89 3.34 6.32
N ALA A 202 -11.38 2.35 7.06
CA ALA A 202 -11.02 2.11 8.46
C ALA A 202 -9.57 1.65 8.63
N ILE A 203 -9.04 0.84 7.70
CA ILE A 203 -7.63 0.39 7.72
C ILE A 203 -6.68 1.56 7.42
N PHE A 204 -7.09 2.51 6.57
CA PHE A 204 -6.28 3.68 6.24
C PHE A 204 -6.30 4.75 7.34
N PHE A 205 -7.35 4.79 8.17
CA PHE A 205 -7.53 5.74 9.28
C PHE A 205 -6.27 6.01 10.11
N PRO A 206 -5.52 4.99 10.59
CA PRO A 206 -4.35 5.21 11.44
C PRO A 206 -3.18 5.88 10.72
N SER A 207 -3.21 5.92 9.38
CA SER A 207 -2.16 6.57 8.58
C SER A 207 -2.30 8.09 8.55
N VAL A 208 -3.47 8.62 8.93
CA VAL A 208 -3.78 10.06 8.88
C VAL A 208 -4.08 10.66 10.24
N THR A 209 -4.30 9.83 11.26
CA THR A 209 -4.34 10.28 12.65
C THR A 209 -2.96 10.23 13.26
N ASP A 210 -2.46 11.40 13.63
CA ASP A 210 -1.30 11.59 14.50
C ASP A 210 -1.57 10.89 15.85
N ARG A 211 -0.63 10.07 16.33
CA ARG A 211 -0.82 9.20 17.51
C ARG A 211 0.01 9.68 18.69
#